data_AF-I3SRE7-F1
#
_entry.id   AF-I3SRE7-F1
#
_cell.length_a   1.000
_cell.length_b   1.000
_cell.length_c   1.000
_cell.angle_alpha   90.00
_cell.angle_beta   90.00
_cell.angle_gamma   90.00
#
_symmetry.space_group_name_H-M   'P 1'
#
loop_
_entity.id
_entity.type
_entity.pdbx_description
1 polymer ?
#
loop_
_entity_poly.entity_id
_entity_poly.type
_entity_poly.pdbx_seq_one_letter_code
_entity_poly.pdbx_strand_id
1 'polypeptide(L)'
;MDIAALLTSAGINIAVCVVLFSFYSVLRKQPGNVSVYFGRRLASKHSRRLEFCLERFVPSPSWILKAWDTSEDEILAIGGLDAVVFVRILVFSIRVFSIAAVICISIVLPVNYNGKTRMHKDIPWESLEVFTIENVNGAKWLWAHCLALYIITLAACTLLYFEYKALQI
;
A
#
# COMPACT_ATOMS: atom_id res chain seq x y z
N MET A 1 16.77 -11.77 12.78
CA MET A 1 16.06 -10.46 12.82
C MET A 1 15.06 -10.50 13.96
N ASP A 2 15.18 -9.56 14.89
CA ASP A 2 14.33 -9.51 16.09
C ASP A 2 12.95 -8.97 15.75
N ILE A 3 11.93 -9.77 16.04
CA ILE A 3 10.52 -9.40 15.82
C ILE A 3 10.17 -8.14 16.64
N ALA A 4 10.73 -8.02 17.85
CA ALA A 4 10.54 -6.86 18.71
C ALA A 4 11.07 -5.56 18.07
N ALA A 5 12.24 -5.61 17.43
CA ALA A 5 12.82 -4.44 16.75
C ALA A 5 11.97 -4.03 15.53
N LEU A 6 11.49 -5.00 14.75
CA LEU A 6 10.59 -4.76 13.62
C LEU A 6 9.28 -4.11 14.08
N LEU A 7 8.63 -4.68 15.10
CA LEU A 7 7.38 -4.18 15.66
C LEU A 7 7.53 -2.79 16.26
N THR A 8 8.62 -2.53 16.98
CA THR A 8 8.90 -1.22 17.58
C THR A 8 9.09 -0.17 16.49
N SER A 9 9.88 -0.47 15.45
CA SER A 9 10.07 0.43 14.30
C SER A 9 8.77 0.68 13.53
N ALA A 10 8.01 -0.37 13.24
CA ALA A 10 6.71 -0.25 12.57
C ALA A 10 5.72 0.57 13.41
N GLY A 11 5.65 0.32 14.72
CA GLY A 11 4.79 1.05 15.64
C GLY A 11 5.12 2.54 15.70
N ILE A 12 6.40 2.92 15.78
CA ILE A 12 6.84 4.32 15.76
C ILE A 12 6.46 4.98 14.42
N ASN A 13 6.75 4.33 13.29
CA ASN A 13 6.40 4.89 11.97
C ASN A 13 4.89 5.08 11.81
N ILE A 14 4.09 4.10 12.23
CA ILE A 14 2.63 4.20 12.20
C ILE A 14 2.14 5.36 13.10
N ALA A 15 2.70 5.50 14.30
CA ALA A 15 2.35 6.59 15.21
C ALA A 15 2.66 7.97 14.60
N VAL A 16 3.85 8.12 14.01
CA VAL A 16 4.24 9.36 13.30
C VAL A 16 3.29 9.63 12.14
N CYS A 17 2.95 8.61 11.34
CA CYS A 17 1.97 8.75 10.27
C CYS A 17 0.63 9.25 10.84
N VAL A 18 0.06 8.60 11.86
CA VAL A 18 -1.22 9.01 12.46
C VAL A 18 -1.20 10.46 12.95
N VAL A 19 -0.10 10.89 13.58
CA VAL A 19 0.08 12.28 14.00
C VAL A 19 0.08 13.22 12.79
N LEU A 20 0.90 12.96 11.77
CA LEU A 20 0.96 13.78 10.55
C LEU A 20 -0.38 13.80 9.80
N PHE A 21 -1.07 12.67 9.70
CA PHE A 21 -2.40 12.55 9.11
C PHE A 21 -3.43 13.40 9.87
N SER A 22 -3.34 13.42 11.20
CA SER A 22 -4.20 14.24 12.06
C SER A 22 -3.91 15.73 11.86
N PHE A 23 -2.63 16.12 11.88
CA PHE A 23 -2.19 17.48 11.58
C PHE A 23 -2.68 17.94 10.19
N TYR A 24 -2.45 17.14 9.15
CA TYR A 24 -2.94 17.42 7.80
C TYR A 24 -4.46 17.62 7.77
N SER A 25 -5.21 16.75 8.46
CA SER A 25 -6.67 16.79 8.51
C SER A 25 -7.21 18.06 9.17
N VAL A 26 -6.49 18.63 10.14
CA VAL A 26 -6.84 19.91 10.79
C VAL A 26 -6.37 21.10 9.94
N LEU A 27 -5.11 21.09 9.49
CA LEU A 27 -4.50 22.19 8.74
C LEU A 27 -5.19 22.44 7.40
N ARG A 28 -5.60 21.38 6.67
CA ARG A 28 -6.35 21.51 5.42
C ARG A 28 -7.69 22.19 5.60
N LYS A 29 -8.28 22.05 6.80
CA LYS A 29 -9.56 22.65 7.11
C LYS A 29 -9.38 24.12 7.43
N GLN A 30 -8.27 24.61 8.00
CA GLN A 30 -8.09 26.01 8.43
C GLN A 30 -8.15 27.06 7.30
N PRO A 31 -8.73 28.26 7.54
CA PRO A 31 -9.02 29.23 6.48
C PRO A 31 -7.75 29.91 5.94
N GLY A 32 -6.74 30.10 6.79
CA GLY A 32 -5.47 30.71 6.41
C GLY A 32 -4.61 29.82 5.49
N ASN A 33 -4.86 28.51 5.46
CA ASN A 33 -4.05 27.56 4.68
C ASN A 33 -4.78 27.05 3.42
N VAL A 34 -5.96 27.59 3.10
CA VAL A 34 -6.74 27.21 1.91
C VAL A 34 -5.99 27.56 0.62
N SER A 35 -5.22 28.65 0.61
CA SER A 35 -4.39 29.04 -0.54
C SER A 35 -3.33 27.99 -0.90
N VAL A 36 -2.75 27.34 0.11
CA VAL A 36 -1.71 26.33 -0.07
C VAL A 36 -2.32 25.00 -0.50
N TYR A 37 -3.34 24.50 0.20
CA TYR A 37 -3.93 23.19 -0.09
C TYR A 37 -4.91 23.18 -1.27
N PHE A 38 -5.54 24.32 -1.58
CA PHE A 38 -6.56 24.45 -2.61
C PHE A 38 -6.26 25.59 -3.60
N GLY A 39 -4.99 25.96 -3.78
CA GLY A 39 -4.58 27.06 -4.67
C GLY A 39 -5.18 26.98 -6.08
N ARG A 40 -5.30 25.77 -6.63
CA ARG A 40 -5.89 25.56 -7.95
C ARG A 40 -7.42 25.67 -7.99
N ARG A 41 -8.12 25.32 -6.90
CA ARG A 41 -9.58 25.55 -6.79
C ARG A 41 -9.92 27.02 -6.59
N LEU A 42 -9.03 27.77 -5.92
CA LEU A 42 -9.13 29.23 -5.83
C LEU A 42 -8.96 29.89 -7.20
N ALA A 43 -8.02 29.41 -8.01
CA ALA A 43 -7.85 29.85 -9.39
C ALA A 43 -9.07 29.53 -10.27
N SER A 44 -9.79 28.43 -10.01
CA SER A 44 -11.02 28.07 -10.75
C SER A 44 -12.29 28.80 -10.27
N LYS A 45 -12.18 29.84 -9.43
CA LYS A 45 -13.28 30.66 -8.88
C LYS A 45 -14.42 29.90 -8.18
N HIS A 46 -14.23 28.62 -7.83
CA HIS A 46 -15.23 27.84 -7.12
C HIS A 46 -15.04 28.01 -5.59
N SER A 47 -15.29 29.23 -5.11
CA SER A 47 -15.17 29.58 -3.70
C SER A 47 -16.42 29.12 -2.95
N ARG A 48 -16.33 27.99 -2.24
CA ARG A 48 -17.36 27.60 -1.28
C ARG A 48 -17.14 28.43 0.00
N ARG A 49 -18.15 29.20 0.40
CA ARG A 49 -18.16 30.00 1.63
C ARG A 49 -17.86 29.07 2.81
N LEU A 50 -16.74 29.30 3.48
CA LEU A 50 -16.21 28.39 4.49
C LEU A 50 -16.74 28.83 5.86
N GLU A 51 -17.87 28.25 6.27
CA GLU A 51 -18.51 28.55 7.55
C GLU A 51 -17.59 28.19 8.73
N PHE A 52 -17.59 29.05 9.74
CA PHE A 52 -16.81 28.88 10.97
C PHE A 52 -17.48 27.82 11.85
N CYS A 53 -17.13 26.54 11.67
CA CYS A 53 -17.60 25.44 12.52
C CYS A 53 -16.45 24.83 13.35
N LEU A 54 -16.70 24.54 14.64
CA LEU A 54 -15.74 23.89 15.55
C LEU A 54 -15.40 22.45 15.15
N GLU A 55 -16.22 21.79 14.31
CA GLU A 55 -15.92 20.50 13.65
C GLU A 55 -14.67 20.54 12.75
N ARG A 56 -14.12 21.73 12.53
CA ARG A 56 -12.86 21.99 11.80
C ARG A 56 -11.62 21.48 12.53
N PHE A 57 -11.65 21.36 13.86
CA PHE A 57 -10.53 20.87 14.66
C PHE A 57 -10.52 19.35 14.84
N VAL A 58 -11.62 18.67 14.48
CA VAL A 58 -11.69 17.20 14.55
C VAL A 58 -11.01 16.60 13.32
N PRO A 59 -9.99 15.72 13.47
CA PRO A 59 -9.40 15.01 12.34
C PRO A 59 -10.47 14.09 11.73
N SER A 60 -10.80 14.30 10.45
CA SER A 60 -11.83 13.52 9.76
C SER A 60 -11.23 12.78 8.55
N PRO A 61 -11.37 11.45 8.46
CA PRO A 61 -10.88 10.66 7.33
C PRO A 61 -11.73 10.83 6.05
N SER A 62 -12.76 11.67 6.07
CA SER A 62 -13.68 11.90 4.95
C SER A 62 -13.00 12.32 3.64
N TRP A 63 -11.80 12.90 3.70
CA TRP A 63 -11.03 13.23 2.50
C TRP A 63 -10.45 12.02 1.80
N ILE A 64 -10.15 10.95 2.55
CA ILE A 64 -9.66 9.68 2.00
C ILE A 64 -10.79 9.00 1.24
N LEU A 65 -11.99 8.93 1.84
CA LEU A 65 -13.18 8.40 1.17
C LEU A 65 -13.49 9.18 -0.11
N LYS A 66 -13.40 10.50 -0.05
CA LYS A 66 -13.60 11.35 -1.22
C LYS A 66 -12.53 11.17 -2.31
N ALA A 67 -11.28 10.94 -1.92
CA ALA A 67 -10.20 10.63 -2.86
C ALA A 67 -10.42 9.26 -3.53
N TRP A 68 -10.97 8.29 -2.79
CA TRP A 68 -11.30 6.97 -3.32
C TRP A 68 -12.48 6.98 -4.30
N ASP A 69 -13.47 7.86 -4.07
CA ASP A 69 -14.65 8.02 -4.92
C ASP A 69 -14.37 8.84 -6.20
N THR A 70 -13.16 9.40 -6.35
CA THR A 70 -12.81 10.23 -7.49
C THR A 70 -12.64 9.36 -8.75
N SER A 71 -13.39 9.67 -9.81
CA SER A 71 -13.29 8.93 -11.08
C SER A 71 -12.06 9.32 -11.89
N GLU A 72 -11.64 8.43 -12.80
CA GLU A 72 -10.51 8.71 -13.71
C GLU A 72 -10.77 9.94 -14.59
N ASP A 73 -12.01 10.16 -15.03
CA ASP A 73 -12.41 11.34 -15.81
C ASP A 73 -12.23 12.64 -15.03
N GLU A 74 -12.54 12.63 -13.73
CA GLU A 74 -12.32 13.78 -12.86
C GLU A 74 -10.81 14.02 -12.66
N ILE A 75 -10.02 12.96 -12.51
CA ILE A 75 -8.55 13.05 -12.43
C ILE A 75 -7.98 13.55 -13.76
N LEU A 76 -8.52 13.15 -14.92
CA LEU A 76 -8.09 13.63 -16.23
C LEU A 76 -8.39 15.12 -16.40
N ALA A 77 -9.61 15.54 -16.06
CA ALA A 77 -10.03 16.95 -16.15
C ALA A 77 -9.24 17.85 -15.19
N ILE A 78 -8.83 17.30 -14.04
CA ILE A 78 -8.05 18.01 -13.03
C ILE A 78 -6.55 17.90 -13.35
N GLY A 79 -5.94 16.74 -13.20
CA GLY A 79 -4.50 16.51 -13.26
C GLY A 79 -3.93 16.24 -14.66
N GLY A 80 -4.78 16.06 -15.68
CA GLY A 80 -4.34 15.67 -17.01
C GLY A 80 -3.96 14.19 -17.12
N LEU A 81 -3.43 13.80 -18.28
CA LEU A 81 -3.10 12.41 -18.59
C LEU A 81 -2.02 11.82 -17.68
N ASP A 82 -0.99 12.61 -17.34
CA ASP A 82 0.12 12.15 -16.48
C ASP A 82 -0.35 11.71 -15.09
N ALA A 83 -1.26 12.48 -14.48
CA ALA A 83 -1.84 12.14 -13.19
C ALA A 83 -2.65 10.83 -13.23
N VAL A 84 -3.42 10.61 -14.31
CA VAL A 84 -4.19 9.38 -14.51
C VAL A 84 -3.26 8.18 -14.66
N VAL A 85 -2.21 8.31 -15.49
CA VAL A 85 -1.22 7.24 -15.68
C VAL A 85 -0.49 6.91 -14.37
N PHE A 86 -0.12 7.92 -13.59
CA PHE A 86 0.50 7.72 -12.28
C PHE A 86 -0.39 6.93 -11.32
N VAL A 87 -1.67 7.31 -11.19
CA VAL A 87 -2.63 6.58 -10.34
C VAL A 87 -2.84 5.15 -10.84
N ARG A 88 -2.91 4.94 -12.17
CA ARG A 88 -3.00 3.60 -12.76
C ARG A 88 -1.80 2.73 -12.44
N ILE A 89 -0.58 3.27 -12.48
CA ILE A 89 0.63 2.54 -12.07
C ILE A 89 0.56 2.12 -10.60
N LEU A 90 0.06 2.98 -9.71
CA LEU A 90 -0.12 2.64 -8.29
C LEU A 90 -1.16 1.52 -8.10
N VAL A 91 -2.33 1.62 -8.75
CA VAL A 91 -3.37 0.59 -8.69
C VAL A 91 -2.87 -0.74 -9.26
N PHE A 92 -2.16 -0.71 -10.39
CA PHE A 92 -1.52 -1.87 -10.98
C PHE A 92 -0.52 -2.53 -10.03
N SER A 93 0.35 -1.74 -9.40
CA SER A 93 1.33 -2.23 -8.41
C SER A 93 0.63 -2.93 -7.25
N ILE A 94 -0.41 -2.31 -6.69
CA ILE A 94 -1.20 -2.90 -5.60
C ILE A 94 -1.81 -4.24 -6.02
N ARG A 95 -2.37 -4.35 -7.23
CA ARG A 95 -2.93 -5.61 -7.75
C ARG A 95 -1.88 -6.72 -7.85
N VAL A 96 -0.72 -6.41 -8.45
CA VAL A 96 0.38 -7.38 -8.59
C VAL A 96 0.91 -7.82 -7.23
N PHE A 97 1.18 -6.87 -6.32
CA PHE A 97 1.66 -7.18 -4.98
C PHE A 97 0.62 -7.94 -4.14
N SER A 98 -0.67 -7.70 -4.35
CA SER A 98 -1.73 -8.45 -3.65
C SER A 98 -1.73 -9.91 -4.06
N ILE A 99 -1.63 -10.21 -5.36
CA ILE A 99 -1.52 -11.59 -5.86
C ILE A 99 -0.24 -12.24 -5.33
N ALA A 100 0.89 -11.53 -5.40
CA ALA A 100 2.15 -12.02 -4.87
C ALA A 100 2.07 -12.30 -3.36
N ALA A 101 1.43 -11.43 -2.58
CA ALA A 101 1.25 -11.61 -1.14
C ALA A 101 0.43 -12.87 -0.83
N VAL A 102 -0.69 -13.08 -1.53
CA VAL A 102 -1.52 -14.30 -1.34
C VAL A 102 -0.71 -15.57 -1.66
N ILE A 103 0.04 -15.57 -2.77
CA ILE A 103 0.87 -16.72 -3.16
C ILE A 103 1.99 -16.96 -2.15
N CYS A 104 2.68 -15.90 -1.72
CA CYS A 104 3.77 -16.00 -0.75
C CYS A 104 3.27 -16.50 0.62
N ILE A 105 2.12 -16.00 1.09
CA ILE A 105 1.54 -16.42 2.36
C ILE A 105 1.02 -17.87 2.29
N SER A 106 0.46 -18.28 1.15
CA SER A 106 -0.18 -19.60 1.02
C SER A 106 0.80 -20.73 0.66
N ILE A 107 1.86 -20.43 -0.10
CA ILE A 107 2.83 -21.42 -0.62
C ILE A 107 4.20 -21.26 0.02
N VAL A 108 4.78 -20.06 -0.07
CA VAL A 108 6.18 -19.83 0.33
C VAL A 108 6.34 -19.91 1.85
N LEU A 109 5.42 -19.32 2.61
CA LEU A 109 5.48 -19.25 4.06
C LEU A 109 5.36 -20.64 4.72
N PRO A 110 4.40 -21.52 4.34
CA PRO A 110 4.31 -22.87 4.92
C PRO A 110 5.47 -23.77 4.50
N VAL A 111 5.98 -23.61 3.28
CA VAL A 111 7.15 -24.36 2.80
C VAL A 111 8.40 -23.99 3.59
N ASN A 112 8.62 -22.71 3.88
CA ASN A 112 9.72 -22.25 4.72
C ASN A 112 9.59 -22.75 6.16
N TYR A 113 8.37 -22.75 6.71
CA TYR A 113 8.13 -23.21 8.08
C TYR A 113 8.36 -24.72 8.26
N ASN A 114 7.90 -25.56 7.32
CA ASN A 114 7.99 -27.02 7.41
C ASN A 114 9.34 -27.60 6.92
N GLY A 115 10.32 -26.76 6.58
CA GLY A 115 11.59 -27.15 5.96
C GLY A 115 12.54 -28.00 6.81
N LYS A 116 12.39 -28.02 8.15
CA LYS A 116 13.22 -28.84 9.05
C LYS A 116 12.39 -29.79 9.91
N THR A 117 12.76 -31.07 9.93
CA THR A 117 12.53 -31.98 11.05
C THR A 117 13.39 -31.55 12.25
N ARG A 118 13.02 -30.48 12.95
CA ARG A 118 13.64 -30.14 14.24
C ARG A 118 12.75 -30.63 15.37
N MET A 119 13.31 -31.53 16.19
CA MET A 119 12.73 -31.86 17.48
C MET A 119 12.50 -30.57 18.27
N HIS A 120 11.26 -30.38 18.71
CA HIS A 120 10.78 -29.19 19.40
C HIS A 120 11.43 -29.07 20.79
N LYS A 121 12.63 -28.47 20.85
CA LYS A 121 13.16 -27.91 22.08
C LYS A 121 13.63 -26.50 21.77
N ASP A 122 12.83 -25.57 22.24
CA ASP A 122 13.11 -24.14 22.39
C ASP A 122 13.26 -23.36 21.08
N ILE A 123 12.10 -23.01 20.50
CA ILE A 123 12.02 -21.92 19.53
C ILE A 123 12.10 -20.62 20.33
N PRO A 124 13.15 -19.80 20.18
CA PRO A 124 13.12 -18.45 20.72
C PRO A 124 12.02 -17.68 19.98
N TRP A 125 11.08 -17.13 20.72
CA TRP A 125 9.94 -16.32 20.28
C TRP A 125 10.33 -15.02 19.55
N GLU A 126 11.63 -14.79 19.37
CA GLU A 126 12.23 -13.56 18.86
C GLU A 126 12.66 -13.64 17.38
N SER A 127 12.82 -14.82 16.75
CA SER A 127 13.50 -14.91 15.45
C SER A 127 12.60 -15.18 14.23
N LEU A 128 12.62 -14.26 13.26
CA LEU A 128 12.02 -14.44 11.91
C LEU A 128 12.77 -15.43 11.00
N GLU A 129 13.86 -16.01 11.49
CA GLU A 129 14.75 -16.91 10.74
C GLU A 129 14.09 -18.24 10.36
N VAL A 130 12.95 -18.56 10.96
CA VAL A 130 12.14 -19.73 10.60
C VAL A 130 11.45 -19.56 9.23
N PHE A 131 11.24 -18.31 8.79
CA PHE A 131 10.55 -18.01 7.52
C PHE A 131 11.52 -17.72 6.37
N THR A 132 12.84 -17.85 6.58
CA THR A 132 13.83 -17.61 5.53
C THR A 132 14.15 -18.88 4.75
N ILE A 133 14.68 -18.71 3.53
CA ILE A 133 15.07 -19.82 2.65
C ILE A 133 16.20 -20.68 3.23
N GLU A 134 16.94 -20.16 4.21
CA GLU A 134 17.95 -20.90 5.00
C GLU A 134 17.34 -22.02 5.85
N ASN A 135 16.02 -22.01 6.07
CA ASN A 135 15.33 -23.05 6.81
C ASN A 135 14.93 -24.26 5.95
N VAL A 136 15.06 -24.18 4.63
CA VAL A 136 14.63 -25.26 3.73
C VAL A 136 15.70 -26.34 3.61
N ASN A 137 15.38 -27.59 4.00
CA ASN A 137 16.25 -28.73 3.70
C ASN A 137 16.40 -28.91 2.19
N GLY A 138 17.66 -28.85 1.74
CA GLY A 138 18.12 -28.68 0.36
C GLY A 138 17.36 -29.45 -0.72
N ALA A 139 17.22 -28.78 -1.87
CA ALA A 139 16.71 -29.23 -3.16
C ALA A 139 15.22 -29.63 -3.24
N LYS A 140 14.65 -30.34 -2.27
CA LYS A 140 13.28 -30.90 -2.40
C LYS A 140 12.18 -29.86 -2.46
N TRP A 141 12.31 -28.78 -1.70
CA TRP A 141 11.27 -27.75 -1.56
C TRP A 141 11.57 -26.46 -2.32
N LEU A 142 12.79 -26.31 -2.86
CA LEU A 142 13.18 -25.13 -3.63
C LEU A 142 12.33 -24.97 -4.90
N TRP A 143 11.86 -26.08 -5.48
CA TRP A 143 10.97 -26.06 -6.65
C TRP A 143 9.64 -25.34 -6.38
N ALA A 144 9.14 -25.35 -5.14
CA ALA A 144 7.93 -24.61 -4.77
C ALA A 144 8.14 -23.08 -4.86
N HIS A 145 9.33 -22.58 -4.52
CA HIS A 145 9.69 -21.18 -4.72
C HIS A 145 9.78 -20.83 -6.21
N CYS A 146 10.41 -21.69 -7.02
CA CYS A 146 10.45 -21.50 -8.46
C CYS A 146 9.05 -21.46 -9.07
N LEU A 147 8.19 -22.41 -8.69
CA LEU A 147 6.79 -22.46 -9.13
C LEU A 147 6.02 -21.19 -8.73
N ALA A 148 6.16 -20.74 -7.47
CA ALA A 148 5.53 -19.51 -7.00
C ALA A 148 6.00 -18.29 -7.81
N LEU A 149 7.31 -18.18 -8.10
CA LEU A 149 7.86 -17.11 -8.93
C LEU A 149 7.32 -17.14 -10.36
N TYR A 150 7.19 -18.32 -10.98
CA TYR A 150 6.58 -18.45 -12.31
C TYR A 150 5.11 -18.00 -12.31
N ILE A 151 4.33 -18.39 -11.30
CA ILE A 151 2.92 -17.99 -11.19
C ILE A 151 2.80 -16.47 -11.01
N ILE A 152 3.61 -15.87 -10.11
CA ILE A 152 3.63 -14.42 -9.89
C ILE A 152 4.02 -13.69 -11.17
N THR A 153 5.03 -14.19 -11.90
CA THR A 153 5.50 -13.58 -13.15
C THR A 153 4.42 -13.65 -14.23
N LEU A 154 3.76 -14.80 -14.40
CA LEU A 154 2.66 -14.95 -15.35
C LEU A 154 1.47 -14.05 -14.98
N ALA A 155 1.11 -13.96 -13.71
CA ALA A 155 0.07 -13.05 -13.24
C ALA A 155 0.42 -11.58 -13.49
N ALA A 156 1.66 -11.18 -13.24
CA ALA A 156 2.13 -9.83 -13.53
C ALA A 156 2.10 -9.53 -15.03
N CYS A 157 2.60 -10.42 -15.88
CA CYS A 157 2.58 -10.26 -17.34
C CYS A 157 1.16 -10.20 -17.91
N THR A 158 0.23 -11.01 -17.41
CA THR A 158 -1.17 -11.00 -17.85
C THR A 158 -1.87 -9.70 -17.44
N LEU A 159 -1.72 -9.25 -16.19
CA LEU A 159 -2.24 -7.96 -15.74
C LEU A 159 -1.65 -6.80 -16.54
N LEU A 160 -0.34 -6.84 -16.81
CA LEU A 160 0.34 -5.81 -17.61
C LEU A 160 -0.22 -5.77 -19.04
N TYR A 161 -0.46 -6.94 -19.65
CA TYR A 161 -1.07 -7.03 -20.97
C TYR A 161 -2.48 -6.42 -20.99
N PHE A 162 -3.29 -6.67 -19.97
CA PHE A 162 -4.62 -6.07 -19.87
C PHE A 162 -4.57 -4.55 -19.69
N GLU A 163 -3.69 -4.03 -18.83
CA GLU A 163 -3.53 -2.58 -18.64
C GLU A 163 -2.99 -1.90 -19.91
N TYR A 164 -1.99 -2.50 -20.56
CA TYR A 164 -1.46 -2.00 -21.82
C TYR A 164 -2.53 -1.94 -22.92
N LYS A 165 -3.35 -3.00 -23.04
CA LYS A 165 -4.47 -3.02 -23.99
C LYS A 165 -5.54 -1.99 -23.65
N ALA A 166 -5.82 -1.76 -22.35
CA ALA A 166 -6.76 -0.75 -21.91
C ALA A 166 -6.29 0.69 -22.17
N LEU A 167 -4.97 0.92 -22.29
CA LEU A 167 -4.39 2.22 -22.64
C LEU A 167 -4.31 2.48 -24.15
N GLN A 168 -4.40 1.44 -24.98
CA GLN A 168 -4.26 1.54 -26.44
C GLN A 168 -5.62 1.70 -27.18
N ILE A 169 -6.72 1.81 -26.44
CA ILE A 169 -8.07 2.11 -26.94
C ILE A 169 -8.41 3.55 -26.57
#